data_AF-A0A7V4MIE6-F1
#
_entry.id   AF-A0A7V4MIE6-F1
#
_cell.length_a   1.000
_cell.length_b   1.000
_cell.length_c   1.000
_cell.angle_alpha   90.00
_cell.angle_beta   90.00
_cell.angle_gamma   90.00
#
_symmetry.space_group_name_H-M   'P 1'
#
loop_
_entity.id
_entity.type
_entity.pdbx_description
1 polymer ?
#
loop_
_entity_poly.entity_id
_entity_poly.type
_entity_poly.pdbx_seq_one_letter_code
_entity_poly.pdbx_strand_id
1 'polypeptide(L)' 'MPRPHKADDVFRILREHDARFMIFTNRGKGSHRMVFHPDVQGQRRSFPLPYHRGREIQRGLLKALIRRFDLPANLFD' A
#
# COMPACT_ATOMS: atom_id res chain seq x y z
N MET A 1 12.24 2.05 -10.98
CA MET A 1 12.58 1.69 -9.57
C MET A 1 11.76 2.63 -8.71
N PRO A 2 10.88 2.12 -7.84
CA PRO A 2 9.84 2.96 -7.24
C PRO A 2 10.47 4.08 -6.41
N ARG A 3 10.02 5.30 -6.68
CA ARG A 3 10.44 6.48 -5.92
C ARG A 3 9.76 6.48 -4.55
N PRO A 4 10.38 7.04 -3.50
CA PRO A 4 9.67 7.27 -2.26
C PRO A 4 8.39 8.09 -2.52
N HIS A 5 7.28 7.69 -1.91
CA HIS A 5 5.99 8.34 -2.05
C HIS A 5 5.42 8.62 -0.67
N LYS A 6 4.70 9.72 -0.50
CA LYS A 6 3.94 9.95 0.75
C LYS A 6 2.89 8.85 0.90
N ALA A 7 2.62 8.46 2.13
CA ALA A 7 1.66 7.38 2.39
C ALA A 7 0.27 7.65 1.79
N ASP A 8 -0.19 8.91 1.82
CA ASP A 8 -1.47 9.31 1.22
C ASP A 8 -1.47 9.14 -0.31
N ASP A 9 -0.36 9.47 -0.98
CA ASP A 9 -0.19 9.25 -2.42
C ASP A 9 -0.18 7.77 -2.77
N VAL A 10 0.48 6.93 -1.96
CA VAL A 10 0.46 5.47 -2.14
C VAL A 10 -0.98 4.95 -2.08
N PHE A 11 -1.77 5.37 -1.10
CA PHE A 11 -3.17 4.94 -0.99
C PHE A 11 -4.03 5.42 -2.15
N ARG A 12 -3.79 6.65 -2.63
CA ARG A 12 -4.46 7.19 -3.81
C ARG A 12 -4.15 6.36 -5.04
N ILE A 13 -2.87 6.14 -5.34
CA ILE A 13 -2.39 5.34 -6.48
C ILE A 13 -2.96 3.92 -6.45
N LEU A 14 -2.96 3.27 -5.28
CA LEU A 14 -3.55 1.92 -5.15
C LEU A 14 -5.04 1.90 -5.50
N ARG A 15 -5.82 2.87 -5.02
CA ARG A 15 -7.26 2.95 -5.32
C ARG A 15 -7.56 3.34 -6.76
N GLU A 16 -6.71 4.17 -7.36
CA GLU A 16 -6.78 4.52 -8.80
C GLU A 16 -6.47 3.29 -9.67
N HIS A 17 -5.55 2.42 -9.22
CA HIS A 17 -5.23 1.16 -9.90
C HIS A 17 -6.35 0.12 -9.76
N ASP A 18 -6.85 -0.09 -8.54
CA ASP A 18 -8.01 -0.96 -8.28
C ASP A 18 -8.85 -0.39 -7.12
N ALA A 19 -10.10 -0.04 -7.41
CA ALA A 19 -11.03 0.54 -6.44
C ALA A 19 -11.37 -0.41 -5.28
N ARG A 20 -11.07 -1.71 -5.38
CA ARG A 20 -11.27 -2.70 -4.32
C ARG A 20 -10.24 -2.60 -3.20
N PHE A 21 -9.18 -1.81 -3.36
CA PHE A 21 -8.23 -1.53 -2.28
C PHE A 21 -8.90 -0.82 -1.09
N MET A 22 -8.86 -1.46 0.08
CA MET A 22 -9.38 -0.92 1.33
C MET A 22 -8.24 -0.57 2.28
N ILE A 23 -8.35 0.58 2.95
CA ILE A 23 -7.36 1.07 3.91
C ILE A 23 -8.02 1.14 5.27
N PHE A 24 -7.63 0.24 6.18
CA PHE A 24 -8.16 0.21 7.54
C PHE A 24 -7.19 0.87 8.51
N THR A 25 -7.73 1.70 9.41
CA THR A 25 -7.00 2.20 10.56
C THR A 25 -7.01 1.16 11.66
N ASN A 26 -5.86 0.60 12.01
CA ASN A 26 -5.76 -0.25 13.19
C ASN A 26 -5.66 0.63 14.44
N ARG A 27 -6.73 0.71 15.23
CA ARG A 27 -6.78 1.54 16.45
C ARG A 27 -5.73 1.13 17.50
N GLY A 28 -5.29 -0.12 17.52
CA GLY A 28 -4.22 -0.61 18.41
C GLY A 28 -2.79 -0.31 17.93
N LYS A 29 -2.62 0.06 16.66
CA LYS A 29 -1.34 0.44 16.05
C LYS A 29 -1.54 1.71 15.23
N GLY A 30 -1.76 2.84 15.90
CA GLY A 30 -2.09 4.13 15.28
C GLY A 30 -1.06 4.63 14.26
N SER A 31 0.19 4.14 14.36
CA SER A 31 1.30 4.40 13.44
C SER A 31 1.27 3.56 12.16
N HIS A 32 0.24 2.73 11.94
CA HIS A 32 0.11 1.89 10.75
C HIS A 32 -1.30 1.99 10.16
N ARG A 33 -1.39 1.72 8.87
CA ARG A 33 -2.63 1.47 8.13
C ARG A 33 -2.55 0.10 7.49
N MET A 34 -3.63 -0.66 7.57
CA MET A 34 -3.71 -1.96 6.91
C MET A 34 -4.24 -1.74 5.50
N VAL A 35 -3.39 -1.98 4.51
CA VAL A 35 -3.79 -2.08 3.11
C VAL A 35 -4.38 -3.48 2.92
N PHE A 36 -5.57 -3.57 2.36
CA PHE A 36 -6.25 -4.82 2.09
C PHE A 36 -6.76 -4.85 0.65
N HIS A 37 -6.72 -6.03 0.05
CA HIS A 37 -7.34 -6.31 -1.23
C HIS A 37 -8.11 -7.63 -1.15
N PRO A 38 -9.39 -7.69 -1.57
CA PRO A 38 -10.21 -8.88 -1.44
C PRO A 38 -9.76 -10.03 -2.35
N ASP A 39 -9.09 -9.70 -3.45
CA ASP A 39 -8.79 -10.66 -4.50
C ASP A 39 -7.48 -10.32 -5.22
N VAL A 40 -6.41 -10.98 -4.82
CA VAL A 40 -5.13 -11.00 -5.54
C VAL A 40 -4.91 -12.44 -5.98
N GLN A 41 -5.12 -12.72 -7.27
CA GLN A 41 -5.05 -14.07 -7.83
C GLN A 41 -5.93 -15.09 -7.06
N GLY A 42 -7.17 -14.71 -6.73
CA GLY A 42 -8.10 -15.57 -5.98
C GLY A 42 -7.85 -15.62 -4.47
N GLN A 43 -6.91 -14.84 -3.93
CA GLN A 43 -6.63 -14.79 -2.49
C GLN A 43 -6.78 -13.37 -1.92
N ARG A 44 -7.46 -13.27 -0.78
CA ARG A 44 -7.43 -12.04 0.02
C ARG A 44 -6.03 -11.78 0.57
N ARG A 45 -5.55 -10.55 0.44
CA ARG A 45 -4.22 -10.13 0.93
C ARG A 45 -4.34 -8.88 1.78
N SER A 46 -3.45 -8.78 2.75
CA SER A 46 -3.25 -7.57 3.54
C SER A 46 -1.77 -7.28 3.75
N PHE A 47 -1.46 -6.01 3.97
CA PHE A 47 -0.12 -5.51 4.23
C PHE A 47 -0.18 -4.34 5.23
N PRO A 48 0.55 -4.40 6.36
CA PRO A 48 0.69 -3.27 7.25
C PRO A 48 1.64 -2.24 6.62
N LEU A 49 1.14 -1.03 6.37
CA LEU A 49 1.96 0.08 5.92
C LEU A 49 2.15 1.07 7.07
N PRO A 50 3.40 1.43 7.42
CA PRO A 50 3.65 2.52 8.35
C PRO A 50 2.98 3.81 7.88
N TYR A 51 2.32 4.50 8.79
CA TYR A 51 1.61 5.74 8.53
C TYR A 51 2.00 6.78 9.58
N HIS A 52 2.90 7.66 9.17
CA HIS A 52 3.20 8.89 9.86
C HIS A 52 2.88 10.02 8.90
N ARG A 53 1.97 10.92 9.30
CA ARG A 53 1.48 11.98 8.41
C ARG A 53 2.66 12.76 7.82
N GLY A 54 2.66 12.91 6.49
CA GLY A 54 3.70 13.64 5.75
C GLY A 54 5.03 12.91 5.57
N ARG A 55 5.19 11.68 6.07
CA ARG A 55 6.39 10.86 5.85
C ARG A 55 6.25 10.00 4.60
N GLU A 56 7.39 9.79 3.95
CA GLU A 56 7.50 8.95 2.78
C GLU A 56 7.65 7.48 3.15
N ILE A 57 7.01 6.64 2.34
CA ILE A 57 7.21 5.21 2.33
C ILE A 57 8.48 4.93 1.53
N GLN A 58 9.43 4.30 2.20
CA GLN A 58 10.72 3.95 1.62
C GLN A 58 10.58 2.90 0.53
N ARG A 59 11.52 2.92 -0.42
CA ARG A 59 11.54 2.07 -1.62
C ARG A 59 11.37 0.57 -1.32
N GLY A 60 11.99 0.09 -0.24
CA GLY A 60 11.90 -1.31 0.17
C GLY A 60 10.47 -1.74 0.52
N LEU A 61 9.71 -0.87 1.18
CA LEU A 61 8.31 -1.12 1.51
C LEU A 61 7.42 -1.07 0.28
N LEU A 62 7.64 -0.12 -0.64
CA LEU A 62 6.91 -0.05 -1.91
C LEU A 62 7.15 -1.32 -2.74
N LYS A 63 8.40 -1.81 -2.81
CA LYS A 63 8.71 -3.06 -3.50
C LYS A 63 8.03 -4.27 -2.84
N ALA A 64 7.98 -4.30 -1.51
CA ALA A 64 7.26 -5.35 -0.77
C ALA A 64 5.75 -5.29 -1.04
N LEU A 65 5.18 -4.09 -1.12
CA LEU A 65 3.77 -3.86 -1.45
C LEU A 65 3.45 -4.35 -2.87
N ILE A 66 4.27 -3.99 -3.86
CA ILE A 66 4.14 -4.47 -5.25
C ILE A 66 4.11 -6.01 -5.27
N ARG A 67 5.08 -6.65 -4.62
CA ARG A 67 5.16 -8.11 -4.57
C ARG A 67 3.99 -8.76 -3.84
N ARG A 68 3.49 -8.13 -2.77
CA ARG A 68 2.42 -8.69 -1.94
C ARG A 68 1.07 -8.72 -2.66
N PHE A 69 0.82 -7.71 -3.48
CA PHE A 69 -0.44 -7.50 -4.18
C PHE A 69 -0.34 -7.80 -5.69
N ASP A 70 0.78 -8.35 -6.15
CA ASP A 70 1.03 -8.65 -7.57
C ASP A 70 0.80 -7.45 -8.50
N LEU A 71 1.31 -6.29 -8.09
CA LEU A 71 1.10 -5.03 -8.80
C LEU A 71 2.12 -4.85 -9.94
N PRO A 72 1.84 -3.96 -10.92
CA PRO A 72 2.82 -3.56 -11.91
C PRO A 72 4.09 -2.98 -11.26
N ALA A 73 5.25 -3.39 -11.77
CA ALA A 73 6.55 -3.01 -11.19
C ALA A 73 6.83 -1.49 -11.23
N ASN A 74 6.20 -0.78 -12.16
CA ASN A 74 6.32 0.65 -12.40
C ASN A 74 5.18 1.48 -11.77
N LEU A 75 4.35 0.89 -10.91
CA LEU A 75 3.18 1.58 -10.35
C LEU A 75 3.53 2.83 -9.53
N PHE A 76 4.73 2.89 -8.94
CA PHE A 76 5.21 4.00 -8.11
C PHE A 76 6.48 4.66 -8.68
N ASP A 77 6.66 4.68 -10.00
CA ASP A 77 7.82 5.30 -10.66
C ASP A 77 7.64 6.81 -10.92
#